data_AF-A0A088B306-F1
#
_entry.id   AF-A0A088B306-F1
#
_cell.length_a   1.000
_cell.length_b   1.000
_cell.length_c   1.000
_cell.angle_alpha   90.00
_cell.angle_beta   90.00
_cell.angle_gamma   90.00
#
_symmetry.space_group_name_H-M   'P 1'
#
loop_
_entity.id
_entity.type
_entity.pdbx_description
1 polymer ?
#
loop_
_entity_poly.entity_id
_entity_poly.type
_entity_poly.pdbx_seq_one_letter_code
_entity_poly.pdbx_strand_id
1 'polypeptide(L)'
;MNSAPDDVEDAPGDSRIKPSEIVGFDPAAYVLTPGQPTFGIRGAWNYGYSGGMSRYEALYLFSATGNHLSRVLAAPMSAFRMTAGNWHKDGTREHIVTESANLLIVLPSRTYGHADILLKSRRGKWQHVFRWRDADAGYR
;
A
#
# COMPACT_ATOMS: atom_id res chain seq x y z
N MET A 1 16.65 -0.50 10.54
CA MET A 1 15.66 -1.59 10.45
C MET A 1 14.53 -1.03 9.63
N ASN A 2 14.63 -1.24 8.33
CA ASN A 2 13.79 -0.57 7.37
C ASN A 2 12.49 -1.36 7.29
N SER A 3 11.40 -0.64 7.53
CA SER A 3 10.05 -1.19 7.47
C SER A 3 9.71 -1.41 6.00
N ALA A 4 8.51 -1.89 5.70
CA ALA A 4 8.07 -2.16 4.35
C ALA A 4 7.99 -1.00 3.32
N PRO A 5 8.37 0.29 3.55
CA PRO A 5 8.46 1.24 2.45
C PRO A 5 9.71 1.06 1.58
N ASP A 6 10.84 0.63 2.13
CA ASP A 6 12.12 0.85 1.45
C ASP A 6 12.34 -0.07 0.23
N ASP A 7 11.84 -1.31 0.25
CA ASP A 7 11.88 -2.19 -0.94
C ASP A 7 10.92 -1.70 -2.05
N VAL A 8 9.96 -0.84 -1.71
CA VAL A 8 9.07 -0.17 -2.68
C VAL A 8 9.63 1.19 -3.11
N GLU A 9 10.53 1.79 -2.32
CA GLU A 9 11.26 3.02 -2.63
C GLU A 9 12.54 2.79 -3.46
N ASP A 10 13.20 1.63 -3.32
CA ASP A 10 14.40 1.25 -4.10
C ASP A 10 14.10 0.80 -5.55
N ALA A 11 12.82 0.72 -5.91
CA ALA A 11 12.44 0.71 -7.32
C ALA A 11 12.53 2.16 -7.84
N PRO A 12 13.38 2.44 -8.85
CA PRO A 12 13.73 3.79 -9.24
C PRO A 12 12.48 4.60 -9.61
N GLY A 13 12.06 5.49 -8.70
CA GLY A 13 11.24 6.67 -8.99
C GLY A 13 9.93 6.46 -9.72
N ASP A 14 9.22 5.32 -9.56
CA ASP A 14 7.92 5.16 -10.21
C ASP A 14 6.87 4.41 -9.38
N SER A 15 5.87 5.16 -8.90
CA SER A 15 4.61 4.62 -8.34
C SER A 15 3.74 3.88 -9.38
N ARG A 16 4.30 3.54 -10.55
CA ARG A 16 3.67 2.77 -11.64
C ARG A 16 4.11 1.30 -11.69
N ILE A 17 4.82 0.77 -10.69
CA ILE A 17 5.02 -0.69 -10.64
C ILE A 17 3.64 -1.35 -10.64
N LYS A 18 3.36 -2.13 -11.68
CA LYS A 18 2.11 -2.88 -11.80
C LYS A 18 2.19 -4.07 -10.85
N PRO A 19 1.13 -4.37 -10.08
CA PRO A 19 1.10 -5.58 -9.28
C PRO A 19 1.17 -6.81 -10.19
N SER A 20 1.80 -7.88 -9.68
CA SER A 20 1.76 -9.19 -10.36
C SER A 20 0.36 -9.82 -10.35
N GLU A 21 -0.48 -9.38 -9.41
CA GLU A 21 -1.81 -9.92 -9.15
C GLU A 21 -2.76 -8.79 -8.74
N ILE A 22 -3.97 -8.78 -9.31
CA ILE A 22 -5.09 -8.02 -8.74
C ILE A 22 -5.80 -8.94 -7.76
N VAL A 23 -5.75 -8.60 -6.48
CA VAL A 23 -6.36 -9.38 -5.39
C VAL A 23 -7.88 -9.19 -5.39
N GLY A 24 -8.34 -7.97 -5.66
CA GLY A 24 -9.76 -7.66 -5.74
C GLY A 24 -10.09 -6.22 -5.38
N PHE A 25 -11.38 -5.93 -5.21
CA PHE A 25 -11.85 -4.63 -4.74
C PHE A 25 -11.65 -4.48 -3.23
N ASP A 26 -11.34 -3.25 -2.80
CA ASP A 26 -11.47 -2.86 -1.40
C ASP A 26 -12.90 -2.38 -1.15
N PRO A 27 -13.64 -2.98 -0.20
CA PRO A 27 -15.05 -2.65 0.02
C PRO A 27 -15.25 -1.36 0.82
N ALA A 28 -14.20 -0.70 1.31
CA ALA A 28 -14.35 0.52 2.09
C ALA A 28 -14.86 1.70 1.23
N ALA A 29 -15.80 2.46 1.78
CA ALA A 29 -16.34 3.65 1.15
C ALA A 29 -15.41 4.86 1.36
N TYR A 30 -14.54 5.12 0.39
CA TYR A 30 -13.63 6.26 0.41
C TYR A 30 -14.32 7.53 -0.08
N VAL A 31 -14.94 8.30 0.80
CA VAL A 31 -15.57 9.58 0.42
C VAL A 31 -14.52 10.69 0.43
N LEU A 32 -13.77 10.82 -0.67
CA LEU A 32 -12.74 11.84 -0.82
C LEU A 32 -13.34 13.21 -1.15
N THR A 33 -14.27 13.24 -2.09
CA THR A 33 -15.01 14.44 -2.51
C THR A 33 -16.50 14.12 -2.54
N PRO A 34 -17.37 14.95 -1.93
CA PRO A 34 -18.81 14.71 -1.95
C PRO A 34 -19.35 14.61 -3.38
N GLY A 35 -20.16 13.57 -3.63
CA GLY A 35 -20.75 13.33 -4.95
C GLY A 35 -19.79 12.76 -6.00
N GLN A 36 -18.52 12.53 -5.66
CA GLN A 36 -17.53 11.94 -6.54
C GLN A 36 -17.22 10.50 -6.10
N PRO A 37 -17.65 9.48 -6.86
CA PRO A 37 -17.37 8.09 -6.51
C PRO A 37 -15.87 7.81 -6.50
N THR A 38 -15.39 7.16 -5.44
CA THR A 38 -14.04 6.62 -5.35
C THR A 38 -14.13 5.17 -4.89
N PHE A 39 -13.33 4.29 -5.50
CA PHE A 39 -13.22 2.89 -5.09
C PHE A 39 -11.77 2.43 -5.03
N GLY A 40 -11.54 1.38 -4.26
CA GLY A 40 -10.24 0.79 -4.03
C GLY A 40 -10.02 -0.50 -4.82
N ILE A 41 -8.81 -0.69 -5.33
CA ILE A 41 -8.32 -1.97 -5.87
C ILE A 41 -7.08 -2.40 -5.10
N ARG A 42 -7.05 -3.66 -4.68
CA ARG A 42 -5.90 -4.30 -4.02
C ARG A 42 -5.03 -5.01 -5.05
N GLY A 43 -3.75 -4.69 -5.05
CA GLY A 43 -2.74 -5.36 -5.88
C GLY A 43 -1.66 -6.01 -5.02
N ALA A 44 -1.07 -7.09 -5.52
CA ALA A 44 -0.01 -7.82 -4.82
C ALA A 44 1.19 -8.17 -5.70
N TRP A 45 2.35 -8.29 -5.04
CA TRP A 45 3.57 -8.87 -5.58
C TRP A 45 3.97 -10.07 -4.75
N ASN A 46 4.37 -11.15 -5.43
CA ASN A 46 4.88 -12.35 -4.79
C ASN A 46 6.28 -12.63 -5.34
N TYR A 47 7.26 -12.80 -4.45
CA TYR A 47 8.62 -13.15 -4.83
C TYR A 47 9.06 -14.39 -4.06
N GLY A 48 9.43 -15.45 -4.77
CA GLY A 48 10.02 -16.66 -4.20
C GLY A 48 11.54 -16.62 -4.29
N TYR A 49 12.22 -17.20 -3.29
CA TYR A 49 13.67 -17.37 -3.28
C TYR A 49 14.06 -18.63 -2.51
N SER A 50 15.32 -19.06 -2.61
CA SER A 50 15.77 -20.28 -1.94
C SER A 50 15.58 -20.19 -0.43
N GLY A 51 14.67 -21.01 0.11
CA GLY A 51 14.34 -21.05 1.54
C GLY A 51 13.29 -20.04 2.01
N GLY A 52 12.54 -19.38 1.10
CA GLY A 52 11.44 -18.51 1.55
C GLY A 52 10.69 -17.77 0.45
N MET A 53 9.90 -16.80 0.88
CA MET A 53 9.09 -15.96 0.00
C MET A 53 8.79 -14.61 0.65
N SER A 54 8.47 -13.62 -0.17
CA SER A 54 7.91 -12.33 0.27
C SER A 54 6.65 -11.99 -0.52
N ARG A 55 5.65 -11.41 0.16
CA ARG A 55 4.43 -10.89 -0.44
C ARG A 55 4.22 -9.45 0.02
N TYR A 56 3.93 -8.57 -0.92
CA TYR A 56 3.66 -7.16 -0.67
C TYR A 56 2.31 -6.81 -1.28
N GLU A 57 1.50 -6.01 -0.58
CA GLU A 57 0.21 -5.55 -1.09
C GLU A 57 0.09 -4.03 -1.03
N ALA A 58 -0.57 -3.48 -2.03
CA ALA A 58 -0.91 -2.06 -2.13
C ALA A 58 -2.41 -1.86 -2.34
N LEU A 59 -2.89 -0.68 -1.94
CA LEU A 59 -4.21 -0.18 -2.27
C LEU A 59 -4.07 0.98 -3.26
N TYR A 60 -4.79 0.88 -4.36
CA TYR A 60 -4.95 1.94 -5.33
C TYR A 60 -6.36 2.53 -5.21
N LEU A 61 -6.45 3.85 -5.04
CA LEU A 61 -7.74 4.54 -5.10
C LEU A 61 -7.92 5.16 -6.48
N PHE A 62 -9.12 4.98 -7.03
CA PHE A 62 -9.52 5.59 -8.28
C PHE A 62 -10.75 6.45 -8.06
N SER A 63 -10.70 7.69 -8.52
CA SER A 63 -11.82 8.63 -8.47
C SER A 63 -12.41 8.81 -9.85
N ALA A 64 -13.74 8.80 -9.94
CA ALA A 64 -14.46 9.04 -11.18
C ALA A 64 -14.78 10.54 -11.33
N THR A 65 -14.43 11.14 -12.47
CA THR A 65 -14.83 12.51 -12.84
C THR A 65 -15.49 12.47 -14.21
N GLY A 66 -16.81 12.68 -14.26
CA GLY A 66 -17.58 12.45 -15.49
C GLY A 66 -17.41 11.00 -15.96
N ASN A 67 -16.92 10.83 -17.18
CA ASN A 67 -16.66 9.51 -17.78
C ASN A 67 -15.20 9.04 -17.64
N HIS A 68 -14.38 9.77 -16.85
CA HIS A 68 -12.96 9.48 -16.69
C HIS A 68 -12.70 8.87 -15.33
N LEU A 69 -11.87 7.82 -15.31
CA LEU A 69 -11.36 7.22 -14.09
C LEU A 69 -9.88 7.55 -13.95
N SER A 70 -9.50 8.19 -12.85
CA SER A 70 -8.12 8.54 -12.56
C SER A 70 -7.67 7.87 -11.28
N ARG A 71 -6.46 7.29 -11.29
CA ARG A 71 -5.81 6.85 -10.06
C ARG A 71 -5.40 8.07 -9.25
N VAL A 72 -5.92 8.20 -8.04
CA VAL A 72 -5.67 9.35 -7.16
C VAL A 72 -4.73 9.01 -6.02
N LEU A 73 -4.57 7.73 -5.67
CA LEU A 73 -3.63 7.27 -4.64
C LEU A 73 -3.06 5.89 -4.99
N ALA A 74 -1.81 5.66 -4.61
CA ALA A 74 -1.24 4.32 -4.45
C ALA A 74 -0.55 4.28 -3.08
N ALA A 75 -0.93 3.34 -2.22
CA ALA A 75 -0.42 3.24 -0.85
C ALA A 75 -0.02 1.80 -0.50
N PRO A 76 1.14 1.58 0.15
CA PRO A 76 1.53 0.27 0.65
C PRO A 76 0.64 -0.13 1.81
N MET A 77 0.14 -1.37 1.79
CA MET A 77 -0.84 -1.85 2.77
C MET A 77 -0.36 -3.01 3.62
N SER A 78 0.42 -3.92 3.06
CA SER A 78 1.01 -5.01 3.84
C SER A 78 2.32 -5.48 3.23
N ALA A 79 3.18 -6.03 4.09
CA ALA A 79 4.33 -6.78 3.68
C ALA A 79 4.51 -7.98 4.60
N PHE A 80 4.73 -9.12 3.98
CA PHE A 80 5.07 -10.38 4.59
C PHE A 80 6.39 -10.83 3.99
N ARG A 81 7.33 -11.24 4.82
CA ARG A 81 8.59 -11.82 4.37
C ARG A 81 8.96 -12.98 5.28
N MET A 82 9.24 -14.12 4.67
CA MET A 82 9.77 -15.29 5.33
C MET A 82 11.13 -15.58 4.72
N THR A 83 12.18 -15.54 5.53
CA THR A 83 13.55 -15.85 5.10
C THR A 83 14.10 -17.01 5.89
N ALA A 84 14.89 -17.84 5.24
CA ALA A 84 15.56 -18.94 5.90
C ALA A 84 16.64 -18.42 6.85
N GLY A 85 16.65 -18.94 8.08
CA GLY A 85 17.69 -18.70 9.09
C GLY A 85 18.72 -19.82 9.11
N ASN A 86 19.27 -20.07 10.30
CA ASN A 86 20.34 -21.05 10.49
C ASN A 86 19.84 -22.49 10.35
N TRP A 87 20.76 -23.38 9.93
CA TRP A 87 20.55 -24.82 10.02
C TRP A 87 20.88 -25.31 11.43
N HIS A 88 20.07 -26.26 11.92
CA HIS A 88 20.30 -26.95 13.18
C HIS A 88 20.96 -28.32 12.95
N LYS A 89 21.55 -28.88 14.01
CA LYS A 89 22.26 -30.17 13.96
C LYS A 89 21.34 -31.36 13.69
N ASP A 90 20.05 -31.21 13.95
CA ASP A 90 19.01 -32.22 13.70
C ASP A 90 18.48 -32.20 12.26
N GLY A 91 19.04 -31.35 11.39
CA GLY A 91 18.63 -31.21 10.00
C GLY A 91 17.40 -30.30 9.79
N THR A 92 16.91 -29.62 10.83
CA THR A 92 15.88 -28.58 10.68
C THR A 92 16.50 -27.22 10.39
N ARG A 93 15.70 -26.27 9.89
CA ARG A 93 16.15 -24.91 9.58
C ARG A 93 15.22 -23.88 10.20
N GLU A 94 15.79 -22.81 10.75
CA GLU A 94 15.03 -21.67 11.23
C GLU A 94 14.34 -20.94 10.07
N HIS A 95 13.22 -20.28 10.38
CA HIS A 95 12.59 -19.31 9.52
C HIS A 95 12.36 -18.01 10.29
N ILE A 96 12.82 -16.91 9.72
CA ILE A 96 12.57 -15.56 10.22
C ILE A 96 11.40 -15.01 9.44
N VAL A 97 10.28 -14.78 10.15
CA VAL A 97 9.07 -14.19 9.57
C VAL A 97 8.94 -12.75 10.06
N THR A 98 8.76 -11.83 9.12
CA THR A 98 8.46 -10.43 9.41
C THR A 98 7.17 -10.02 8.71
N GLU A 99 6.29 -9.38 9.46
CA GLU A 99 5.00 -8.89 8.98
C GLU A 99 4.81 -7.42 9.35
N SER A 100 4.28 -6.65 8.42
CA SER A 100 3.82 -5.29 8.67
C SER A 100 2.55 -5.00 7.87
N ALA A 101 1.75 -4.08 8.38
CA ALA A 101 0.52 -3.66 7.71
C ALA A 101 0.21 -2.22 8.07
N ASN A 102 -0.49 -1.53 7.17
CA ASN A 102 -0.96 -0.16 7.36
C ASN A 102 -2.49 -0.10 7.45
N LEU A 103 -2.96 0.98 8.07
CA LEU A 103 -4.34 1.43 8.03
C LEU A 103 -4.40 2.71 7.21
N LEU A 104 -5.39 2.80 6.34
CA LEU A 104 -5.70 4.01 5.57
C LEU A 104 -6.99 4.63 6.11
N ILE A 105 -6.91 5.89 6.50
CA ILE A 105 -7.99 6.61 7.18
C ILE A 105 -8.26 7.90 6.40
N VAL A 106 -9.52 8.11 6.02
CA VAL A 106 -9.98 9.38 5.46
C VAL A 106 -10.17 10.38 6.60
N LEU A 107 -9.51 11.53 6.52
CA LEU A 107 -9.56 12.56 7.55
C LEU A 107 -10.70 13.56 7.29
N PRO A 108 -11.18 14.25 8.33
CA PRO A 108 -12.15 15.34 8.15
C PRO A 108 -11.54 16.61 7.54
N SER A 109 -10.21 16.78 7.63
CA SER A 109 -9.50 17.89 6.99
C SER A 109 -9.54 17.74 5.48
N ARG A 110 -9.51 18.88 4.77
CA ARG A 110 -9.59 18.92 3.31
C ARG A 110 -8.53 19.84 2.73
N THR A 111 -8.00 19.45 1.58
CA THR A 111 -7.08 20.22 0.74
C THR A 111 -7.67 20.29 -0.67
N TYR A 112 -7.85 21.51 -1.21
CA TYR A 112 -8.52 21.74 -2.51
C TYR A 112 -9.91 21.07 -2.67
N GLY A 113 -10.66 20.90 -1.57
CA GLY A 113 -11.98 20.26 -1.59
C GLY A 113 -11.95 18.73 -1.43
N HIS A 114 -10.78 18.11 -1.49
CA HIS A 114 -10.59 16.67 -1.30
C HIS A 114 -10.19 16.37 0.15
N ALA A 115 -10.70 15.28 0.75
CA ALA A 115 -10.32 14.86 2.09
C ALA A 115 -8.82 14.52 2.18
N ASP A 116 -8.14 14.86 3.26
CA ASP A 116 -6.78 14.35 3.47
C ASP A 116 -6.81 12.87 3.85
N ILE A 117 -5.73 12.13 3.59
CA ILE A 117 -5.65 10.69 3.91
C ILE A 117 -4.48 10.44 4.85
N LEU A 118 -4.76 9.80 5.98
CA LEU A 118 -3.75 9.30 6.89
C LEU A 118 -3.44 7.83 6.57
N LEU A 119 -2.18 7.55 6.24
CA LEU A 119 -1.64 6.20 6.24
C LEU A 119 -0.82 6.01 7.51
N LYS A 120 -1.10 4.98 8.28
CA LYS A 120 -0.36 4.69 9.51
C LYS A 120 -0.08 3.22 9.65
N SER A 121 1.03 2.89 10.33
CA SER A 121 1.26 1.50 10.69
C SER A 121 0.14 0.99 11.59
N ARG A 122 -0.34 -0.23 11.31
CA ARG A 122 -1.25 -0.98 12.17
C ARG A 122 -0.59 -1.30 13.51
N ARG A 123 0.74 -1.48 13.51
CA ARG A 123 1.56 -1.74 14.70
C ARG A 123 2.82 -0.89 14.64
N GLY A 124 2.87 0.19 15.42
CA GLY A 124 4.02 1.09 15.46
C GLY A 124 3.60 2.56 15.57
N LYS A 125 4.59 3.45 15.44
CA LYS A 125 4.39 4.90 15.54
C LYS A 125 4.47 5.64 14.20
N TRP A 126 4.87 4.95 13.13
CA TRP A 126 4.98 5.57 11.81
C TRP A 126 3.60 5.92 11.24
N GLN A 127 3.53 7.12 10.66
CA GLN A 127 2.37 7.62 9.97
C GLN A 127 2.77 8.69 8.95
N HIS A 128 1.93 8.88 7.94
CA HIS A 128 2.07 9.87 6.89
C HIS A 128 0.70 10.40 6.47
N VAL A 129 0.58 11.71 6.28
CA VAL A 129 -0.65 12.34 5.78
C VAL A 129 -0.44 12.75 4.34
N PHE A 130 -1.17 12.08 3.45
CA PHE A 130 -1.31 12.42 2.05
C PHE A 130 -2.25 13.61 1.91
N ARG A 131 -1.79 14.64 1.19
CA ARG A 131 -2.61 15.79 0.83
C ARG A 131 -2.76 15.88 -0.67
N TRP A 132 -3.90 16.38 -1.12
CA TRP A 132 -4.19 16.54 -2.53
C TRP A 132 -3.25 17.58 -3.16
N ARG A 133 -2.71 17.28 -4.34
CA ARG A 133 -1.81 18.15 -5.09
C ARG A 133 -2.49 18.67 -6.34
N ASP A 134 -2.65 20.00 -6.43
CA ASP A 134 -3.34 20.72 -7.51
C ASP A 134 -4.76 20.18 -7.78
N ALA A 135 -5.66 20.89 -8.46
CA ALA A 135 -7.04 20.42 -8.61
C ALA A 135 -7.15 19.05 -9.35
N ASP A 136 -6.17 18.73 -10.20
CA ASP A 136 -6.26 17.63 -11.16
C ASP A 136 -5.27 16.47 -10.96
N ALA A 137 -4.36 16.52 -9.97
CA ALA A 137 -3.17 15.64 -9.95
C ALA A 137 -3.07 14.60 -8.80
N GLY A 138 -4.12 14.39 -7.99
CA GLY A 138 -4.18 13.31 -6.97
C GLY A 138 -3.33 13.54 -5.73
N TYR A 139 -3.14 12.51 -4.89
CA TYR A 139 -2.37 12.58 -3.64
C TYR A 139 -0.86 12.36 -3.85
N ARG A 140 -0.06 13.04 -3.02
CA ARG A 140 1.38 12.82 -2.84
C ARG A 140 1.72 12.53 -1.40
#